data_AF-A0A060BNB5-F1
#
_entry.id   AF-A0A060BNB5-F1
#
_cell.length_a   1.000
_cell.length_b   1.000
_cell.length_c   1.000
_cell.angle_alpha   90.00
_cell.angle_beta   90.00
_cell.angle_gamma   90.00
#
_symmetry.space_group_name_H-M   'P 1'
#
loop_
_entity.id
_entity.type
_entity.pdbx_description
1 polymer ?
#
loop_
_entity_poly.entity_id
_entity_poly.type
_entity_poly.pdbx_seq_one_letter_code
_entity_poly.pdbx_strand_id
1 'polypeptide(L)'
;MSAPVRLGVVLLCHSNLALAARLVRLWTEGGARVAIHVDARAPEAELAQMRAALADRQDSILFSRRRPCRWGHFSLVAATQD
;
A
#
# COMPACT_ATOMS: atom_id res chain seq x y z
N MET A 1 6.66 26.76 -18.62
CA MET A 1 6.69 25.28 -18.45
C MET A 1 5.88 24.95 -17.21
N SER A 2 4.89 24.06 -17.30
CA SER A 2 4.15 23.60 -16.11
C SER A 2 5.06 22.76 -15.23
N ALA A 3 4.93 22.86 -13.90
CA ALA A 3 5.66 22.00 -12.99
C ALA A 3 5.28 20.53 -13.24
N PRO A 4 6.21 19.57 -13.08
CA PRO A 4 5.91 18.16 -13.26
C PRO A 4 4.88 17.70 -12.23
N VAL A 5 3.88 16.94 -12.69
CA VAL A 5 2.86 16.34 -11.82
C VAL A 5 3.52 15.31 -10.91
N ARG A 6 3.26 15.39 -9.60
CA ARG A 6 3.68 14.38 -8.63
C ARG A 6 2.50 13.51 -8.25
N LEU A 7 2.57 12.22 -8.57
CA LEU A 7 1.50 11.26 -8.31
C LEU A 7 1.70 10.54 -6.97
N GLY A 8 0.64 10.44 -6.19
CA GLY A 8 0.55 9.58 -5.01
C GLY A 8 -0.55 8.54 -5.21
N VAL A 9 -0.31 7.31 -4.74
CA VAL A 9 -1.27 6.20 -4.81
C VAL A 9 -1.55 5.69 -3.41
N VAL A 10 -2.82 5.59 -3.04
CA VAL A 10 -3.26 4.88 -1.83
C VAL A 10 -3.71 3.48 -2.22
N LEU A 11 -2.98 2.47 -1.76
CA LEU A 11 -3.24 1.07 -2.04
C LEU A 11 -3.81 0.39 -0.79
N LEU A 12 -5.09 0.03 -0.83
CA LEU A 12 -5.71 -0.83 0.18
C LEU A 12 -5.68 -2.29 -0.31
N CYS A 13 -5.13 -3.19 0.49
CA CYS A 13 -5.07 -4.61 0.17
C CYS A 13 -5.34 -5.49 1.40
N HIS A 14 -5.86 -6.68 1.16
CA HIS A 14 -6.28 -7.61 2.23
C HIS A 14 -5.94 -9.08 1.91
N SER A 15 -5.43 -9.36 0.71
CA SER A 15 -5.08 -10.69 0.23
C SER A 15 -4.10 -10.58 -0.94
N ASN A 16 -3.47 -11.69 -1.32
CA ASN A 16 -2.52 -11.79 -2.43
C ASN A 16 -1.44 -10.68 -2.38
N LEU A 17 -0.76 -10.59 -1.23
CA LEU A 17 0.19 -9.51 -0.97
C LEU A 17 1.43 -9.55 -1.88
N ALA A 18 1.73 -10.73 -2.47
CA ALA A 18 2.74 -10.85 -3.51
C ALA A 18 2.38 -10.04 -4.77
N LEU A 19 1.11 -10.11 -5.22
CA LEU A 19 0.64 -9.29 -6.33
C LEU A 19 0.58 -7.81 -5.94
N ALA A 20 0.14 -7.49 -4.72
CA ALA A 20 0.14 -6.12 -4.21
C ALA A 20 1.56 -5.51 -4.23
N ALA A 21 2.58 -6.26 -3.79
CA ALA A 21 3.98 -5.83 -3.87
C ALA A 21 4.42 -5.56 -5.32
N ARG A 22 4.03 -6.40 -6.28
CA ARG A 22 4.32 -6.16 -7.71
C ARG A 22 3.69 -4.86 -8.21
N LEU A 23 2.46 -4.56 -7.82
CA LEU A 23 1.79 -3.29 -8.17
C LEU A 23 2.51 -2.10 -7.55
N VAL A 24 2.90 -2.19 -6.27
CA VAL A 24 3.68 -1.14 -5.60
C VAL A 24 4.98 -0.87 -6.38
N ARG A 25 5.71 -1.92 -6.78
CA ARG A 25 6.94 -1.78 -7.57
C ARG A 25 6.69 -1.01 -8.87
N LEU A 26 5.70 -1.42 -9.65
CA LEU A 26 5.34 -0.76 -10.93
C LEU A 26 5.03 0.73 -10.73
N TRP A 27 4.25 1.07 -9.70
CA TRP A 27 3.93 2.47 -9.40
C TRP A 27 5.17 3.28 -9.01
N THR A 28 6.01 2.73 -8.13
CA THR A 28 7.24 3.42 -7.70
C THR A 28 8.28 3.55 -8.82
N GLU A 29 8.37 2.58 -9.74
CA GLU A 29 9.21 2.64 -10.94
C GLU A 29 8.75 3.74 -11.91
N GLY A 30 7.43 3.97 -11.99
CA GLY A 30 6.85 5.10 -12.71
C GLY A 30 7.02 6.46 -12.00
N GLY A 31 7.69 6.51 -10.85
CA GLY A 31 7.95 7.72 -10.08
C GLY A 31 6.85 8.14 -9.11
N ALA A 32 5.82 7.32 -8.91
CA ALA A 32 4.79 7.59 -7.90
C ALA A 32 5.27 7.22 -6.49
N ARG A 33 4.72 7.90 -5.48
CA ARG A 33 4.81 7.45 -4.08
C ARG A 33 3.57 6.64 -3.71
N VAL A 34 3.73 5.59 -2.89
CA VAL A 34 2.63 4.68 -2.57
C VAL A 34 2.43 4.58 -1.06
N ALA A 35 1.25 4.97 -0.59
CA ALA A 35 0.78 4.66 0.76
C ALA A 35 0.03 3.31 0.73
N ILE A 36 0.42 2.39 1.61
CA ILE A 36 -0.03 1.00 1.60
C ILE A 36 -0.75 0.71 2.90
N HIS A 37 -2.06 0.45 2.81
CA HIS A 37 -2.83 -0.16 3.87
C HIS A 37 -2.93 -1.66 3.62
N VAL A 38 -2.57 -2.45 4.64
CA VAL A 38 -2.82 -3.89 4.67
C VAL A 38 -3.83 -4.16 5.78
N ASP A 39 -4.94 -4.82 5.45
CA ASP A 39 -5.98 -5.16 6.43
C ASP A 39 -5.37 -5.85 7.66
N ALA A 40 -5.84 -5.47 8.85
CA ALA A 40 -5.35 -6.05 10.10
C ALA A 40 -5.65 -7.57 10.22
N ARG A 41 -6.56 -8.11 9.40
CA ARG A 41 -6.86 -9.54 9.32
C ARG A 41 -5.99 -10.31 8.34
N ALA A 42 -5.20 -9.64 7.51
CA ALA A 42 -4.26 -10.31 6.62
C ALA A 42 -3.18 -11.06 7.44
N PRO A 43 -2.74 -12.26 7.02
CA PRO A 43 -1.73 -13.02 7.74
C PRO A 43 -0.41 -12.25 7.90
N GLU A 44 0.13 -12.25 9.12
CA GLU A 44 1.37 -11.53 9.43
C GLU A 44 2.56 -12.05 8.59
N ALA A 45 2.59 -13.36 8.31
CA ALA A 45 3.61 -13.96 7.47
C ALA A 45 3.61 -13.40 6.04
N GLU A 46 2.45 -13.22 5.41
CA GLU A 46 2.35 -12.62 4.08
C GLU A 46 2.76 -11.14 4.10
N LEU A 47 2.40 -10.42 5.17
CA LEU A 47 2.82 -9.02 5.34
C LEU A 47 4.34 -8.91 5.49
N ALA A 48 4.95 -9.78 6.28
CA ALA A 48 6.40 -9.83 6.45
C ALA A 48 7.11 -10.08 5.10
N GLN A 49 6.59 -11.02 4.29
CA GLN A 49 7.10 -11.28 2.94
C GLN A 49 6.94 -10.05 2.01
N MET A 50 5.78 -9.39 2.05
CA MET A 50 5.55 -8.16 1.28
C MET A 50 6.54 -7.06 1.66
N ARG A 51 6.78 -6.85 2.96
CA ARG A 51 7.75 -5.86 3.47
C ARG A 51 9.16 -6.19 3.01
N ALA A 52 9.57 -7.46 3.09
CA ALA A 52 10.88 -7.90 2.62
C ALA A 52 11.06 -7.66 1.11
N ALA A 53 10.03 -7.98 0.30
CA ALA A 53 10.06 -7.79 -1.16
C ALA A 53 10.13 -6.31 -1.61
N LEU A 54 9.79 -5.38 -0.71
CA LEU A 54 9.76 -3.93 -0.93
C LEU A 54 10.83 -3.17 -0.13
N ALA A 55 11.74 -3.88 0.55
CA ALA A 55 12.74 -3.25 1.41
C ALA A 55 13.68 -2.29 0.65
N ASP A 56 13.89 -2.54 -0.64
CA ASP A 56 14.68 -1.68 -1.54
C ASP A 56 13.96 -0.40 -1.99
N ARG A 57 12.70 -0.16 -1.56
CA ARG A 57 11.85 0.97 -1.99
C ARG A 57 11.33 1.84 -0.84
N GLN A 58 11.93 1.75 0.33
CA GLN A 58 11.48 2.46 1.53
C GLN A 58 11.32 3.98 1.35
N ASP A 59 12.08 4.62 0.45
CA ASP A 59 12.00 6.07 0.19
C ASP A 59 10.74 6.50 -0.60
N SER A 60 10.09 5.55 -1.27
CA SER A 60 8.94 5.79 -2.15
C SER A 60 7.64 5.19 -1.62
N ILE A 61 7.69 4.48 -0.48
CA ILE A 61 6.52 3.80 0.09
C ILE A 61 6.29 4.20 1.54
N LEU A 62 5.04 4.17 1.97
CA LEU A 62 4.62 4.35 3.36
C LEU A 62 3.64 3.25 3.72
N PHE A 63 3.88 2.51 4.80
CA PHE A 63 2.86 1.61 5.34
C PHE A 63 2.02 2.37 6.37
N SER A 64 0.70 2.43 6.14
CA SER A 64 -0.21 3.09 7.08
C SER A 64 -0.58 2.17 8.25
N ARG A 65 -1.29 2.74 9.24
CA ARG A 65 -1.83 1.97 10.35
C ARG A 65 -2.80 0.91 9.82
N ARG A 66 -2.63 -0.33 10.28
CA ARG A 66 -3.51 -1.43 9.91
C ARG A 66 -4.85 -1.31 10.62
N ARG A 67 -5.93 -1.45 9.86
CA ARG A 67 -7.32 -1.49 10.35
C ARG A 67 -7.99 -2.75 9.85
N PRO A 68 -8.79 -3.45 10.68
CA PRO A 68 -9.61 -4.55 10.19
C PRO A 68 -10.78 -3.95 9.40
N CYS A 69 -10.85 -4.24 8.11
CA CYS A 69 -11.91 -3.73 7.26
C CYS A 69 -13.04 -4.76 7.07
N ARG A 70 -14.22 -4.25 6.76
CA ARG A 70 -15.35 -5.02 6.23
C ARG A 70 -15.88 -4.34 4.99
N TRP A 71 -16.31 -5.16 4.05
CA TRP A 71 -16.93 -4.70 2.82
C TRP A 71 -18.16 -3.83 3.11
N GLY A 72 -18.29 -2.68 2.46
CA GLY A 72 -19.43 -1.76 2.63
C GLY A 72 -19.48 -1.02 3.98
N HIS A 73 -18.42 -1.07 4.81
CA HIS A 73 -18.39 -0.39 6.10
C HIS A 73 -17.40 0.79 6.10
N PHE A 74 -17.63 1.74 7.01
CA PHE A 74 -16.75 2.92 7.23
C PHE A 74 -15.31 2.57 7.64
N SER A 75 -15.04 1.32 8.01
CA SER A 75 -13.66 0.85 8.22
C SER A 75 -12.77 1.05 6.99
N LEU A 76 -13.32 0.95 5.77
CA LEU A 76 -12.58 1.20 4.54
C LEU A 76 -12.26 2.69 4.37
N VAL A 77 -13.20 3.57 4.71
CA VAL A 77 -12.98 5.02 4.70
C VAL A 77 -11.89 5.39 5.72
N ALA A 78 -11.98 4.85 6.93
CA ALA A 78 -10.96 5.08 7.97
C ALA A 78 -9.57 4.53 7.57
N ALA A 79 -9.50 3.43 6.84
CA ALA A 79 -8.25 2.89 6.31
C ALA A 79 -7.64 3.76 5.22
N THR A 80 -8.46 4.43 4.41
CA THR A 80 -8.02 5.37 3.36
C THR A 80 -7.53 6.70 3.93
N GLN A 81 -8.01 7.11 5.11
CA GLN A 81 -7.68 8.39 5.75
C GLN A 81 -6.40 8.36 6.60
N ASP A 82 -5.93 7.18 6.99
CA ASP A 82 -4.68 6.97 7.75
C ASP A 82 -3.42 7.09 6.88
#